data_AF-A0A414YGG1-F1
#
_entry.id   AF-A0A414YGG1-F1
#
_cell.length_a   1.000
_cell.length_b   1.000
_cell.length_c   1.000
_cell.angle_alpha   90.00
_cell.angle_beta   90.00
_cell.angle_gamma   90.00
#
_symmetry.space_group_name_H-M   'P 1'
#
loop_
_entity.id
_entity.type
_entity.pdbx_description
1 polymer ?
#
loop_
_entity_poly.entity_id
_entity_poly.type
_entity_poly.pdbx_seq_one_letter_code
_entity_poly.pdbx_strand_id
1 'polypeptide(L)'
;MKKKGYYEYDPVIYPRMLCVAIGMNQEDANKCFEGRNGGVLRVDFSNADAITYDKVREKSNKKLCSFINFASKNSMRMGVCCHEASHACDAIEGAIGMEHGGEPSAYLIGWIASCINKARLGIGNFVEIKDKEEK
;
A
#
# COMPACT_ATOMS: atom_id res chain seq x y z
N MET A 1 10.78 -17.74 11.10
CA MET A 1 9.77 -17.33 10.10
C MET A 1 10.07 -15.91 9.65
N LYS A 2 9.90 -15.58 8.35
CA LYS A 2 9.92 -14.18 7.92
C LYS A 2 8.70 -13.48 8.52
N LYS A 3 8.89 -12.32 9.14
CA LYS A 3 7.80 -11.50 9.68
C LYS A 3 6.86 -11.11 8.54
N LYS A 4 5.56 -11.32 8.75
CA LYS A 4 4.51 -10.90 7.81
C LYS A 4 4.00 -9.53 8.25
N GLY A 5 3.69 -8.67 7.28
CA GLY A 5 3.29 -7.31 7.60
C GLY A 5 3.41 -6.36 6.42
N TYR A 6 3.31 -5.08 6.73
CA TYR A 6 3.35 -3.99 5.76
C TYR A 6 4.06 -2.79 6.37
N TYR A 7 4.56 -1.92 5.50
CA TYR A 7 5.15 -0.64 5.89
C TYR A 7 4.11 0.47 5.77
N GLU A 8 4.12 1.39 6.73
CA GLU A 8 3.28 2.58 6.72
C GLU A 8 4.10 3.85 6.54
N TYR A 9 3.59 4.76 5.72
CA TYR A 9 4.16 6.08 5.50
C TYR A 9 3.08 7.14 5.59
N ASP A 10 3.32 8.13 6.46
CA ASP A 10 2.44 9.28 6.65
C ASP A 10 2.84 10.39 5.68
N PRO A 11 1.98 10.78 4.72
CA PRO A 11 2.26 11.91 3.84
C PRO A 11 2.16 13.27 4.53
N VAL A 12 1.70 13.33 5.79
CA VAL A 12 1.50 14.51 6.64
C VAL A 12 0.39 15.45 6.16
N ILE A 13 0.37 15.80 4.87
CA ILE A 13 -0.57 16.78 4.30
C ILE A 13 -1.72 16.13 3.53
N TYR A 14 -1.58 14.87 3.11
CA TYR A 14 -2.62 14.15 2.36
C TYR A 14 -3.47 13.26 3.28
N PRO A 15 -4.76 13.08 2.99
CA PRO A 15 -5.70 12.41 3.91
C PRO A 15 -5.60 10.87 3.92
N ARG A 16 -4.65 10.27 3.19
CA ARG A 16 -4.49 8.81 3.08
C ARG A 16 -3.07 8.40 3.40
N MET A 17 -2.90 7.47 4.34
CA MET A 17 -1.62 6.80 4.55
C MET A 17 -1.23 6.02 3.29
N LEU A 18 0.07 5.84 3.06
CA LEU A 18 0.54 4.86 2.10
C LEU A 18 0.96 3.59 2.83
N CYS A 19 0.33 2.46 2.49
CA CYS A 19 0.66 1.15 3.04
C CYS A 19 1.29 0.28 1.96
N VAL A 20 2.47 -0.28 2.20
CA VAL A 20 3.19 -1.13 1.23
C VAL A 20 3.48 -2.50 1.82
N ALA A 21 2.90 -3.55 1.23
CA ALA A 21 3.14 -4.94 1.57
C ALA A 21 3.93 -5.68 0.49
N ILE A 22 4.60 -6.76 0.89
CA ILE A 22 5.37 -7.63 0.00
C ILE A 22 5.01 -9.08 0.31
N GLY A 23 4.33 -9.74 -0.62
CA GLY A 23 3.92 -11.14 -0.54
C GLY A 23 2.79 -11.39 0.45
N MET A 24 1.96 -10.39 0.72
CA MET A 24 0.81 -10.56 1.61
C MET A 24 -0.30 -11.32 0.87
N ASN A 25 -0.80 -12.40 1.48
CA ASN A 25 -1.91 -13.16 0.92
C ASN A 25 -3.27 -12.53 1.28
N GLN A 26 -4.36 -13.06 0.72
CA GLN A 26 -5.70 -12.56 0.98
C GLN A 26 -6.08 -12.61 2.48
N GLU A 27 -5.77 -13.69 3.18
CA GLU A 27 -6.12 -13.83 4.60
C GLU A 27 -5.44 -12.75 5.45
N ASP A 28 -4.13 -12.59 5.28
CA ASP A 28 -3.31 -11.62 6.00
C ASP A 28 -3.72 -10.18 5.66
N ALA A 29 -4.01 -9.88 4.39
CA ALA A 29 -4.52 -8.56 3.99
C ALA A 29 -5.87 -8.25 4.67
N ASN A 30 -6.77 -9.23 4.75
CA ASN A 30 -8.07 -9.07 5.40
C ASN A 30 -8.00 -9.09 6.93
N LYS A 31 -6.91 -9.55 7.56
CA LYS A 31 -6.66 -9.32 8.99
C LYS A 31 -6.40 -7.85 9.29
N CYS A 32 -5.72 -7.14 8.39
CA CYS A 32 -5.28 -5.76 8.58
C CYS A 32 -6.26 -4.72 8.04
N PHE A 33 -6.87 -4.99 6.90
CA PHE A 33 -7.60 -3.98 6.13
C PHE A 33 -9.00 -4.46 5.78
N GLU A 34 -9.88 -3.49 5.54
CA GLU A 34 -11.20 -3.68 4.95
C GLU A 34 -11.38 -2.71 3.78
N GLY A 35 -12.13 -3.12 2.76
CA GLY A 35 -12.49 -2.25 1.65
C GLY A 35 -13.33 -1.06 2.13
N ARG A 36 -13.52 -0.05 1.25
CA ARG A 36 -14.22 1.21 1.55
C ARG A 36 -15.52 1.07 2.38
N ASN A 37 -16.30 0.01 2.13
CA ASN A 37 -17.58 -0.25 2.80
C ASN A 37 -17.54 -1.45 3.77
N GLY A 38 -16.35 -1.81 4.29
CA GLY A 38 -16.18 -2.98 5.16
C GLY A 38 -16.08 -4.32 4.41
N GLY A 39 -15.93 -4.28 3.08
CA GLY A 39 -15.83 -5.47 2.24
C GLY A 39 -14.46 -6.17 2.32
N VAL A 40 -14.41 -7.40 1.81
CA VAL A 40 -13.18 -8.21 1.70
C VAL A 40 -12.30 -7.67 0.59
N LEU A 41 -10.99 -7.54 0.84
CA LEU A 41 -9.99 -7.26 -0.17
C LEU A 41 -9.62 -8.55 -0.89
N ARG A 42 -9.85 -8.59 -2.21
CA ARG A 42 -9.45 -9.72 -3.06
C ARG A 42 -8.02 -9.49 -3.53
N VAL A 43 -7.09 -10.26 -2.98
CA VAL A 43 -5.67 -10.25 -3.35
C VAL A 43 -5.39 -11.51 -4.16
N ASP A 44 -5.23 -11.36 -5.48
CA ASP A 44 -4.91 -12.45 -6.41
C ASP A 44 -3.79 -12.02 -7.36
N PHE A 45 -2.66 -12.71 -7.27
CA PHE A 45 -1.47 -12.47 -8.10
C PHE A 45 -1.36 -13.41 -9.30
N SER A 46 -2.43 -14.15 -9.64
CA SER A 46 -2.43 -15.09 -10.78
C SER A 46 -1.96 -14.46 -12.10
N ASN A 47 -2.18 -13.16 -12.29
CA ASN A 47 -1.81 -12.42 -13.51
C ASN A 47 -1.19 -11.05 -13.24
N ALA A 48 -0.65 -10.80 -12.02
CA ALA A 48 -0.15 -9.48 -11.64
C ALA A 48 1.11 -9.57 -10.76
N ASP A 49 2.04 -8.63 -10.96
CA ASP A 49 3.24 -8.48 -10.13
C ASP A 49 2.98 -7.66 -8.85
N ALA A 50 1.99 -6.78 -8.90
CA ALA A 50 1.56 -5.92 -7.81
C ALA A 50 0.09 -5.51 -8.01
N ILE A 51 -0.55 -5.04 -6.94
CA ILE A 51 -1.91 -4.50 -6.96
C ILE A 51 -1.96 -3.28 -6.05
N THR A 52 -2.51 -2.17 -6.56
CA THR A 52 -2.87 -0.99 -5.79
C THR A 52 -4.37 -0.96 -5.50
N TYR A 53 -4.72 -0.72 -4.24
CA TYR A 53 -6.07 -0.46 -3.78
C TYR A 53 -6.16 1.01 -3.36
N ASP A 54 -6.93 1.79 -4.12
CA ASP A 54 -7.01 3.24 -3.98
C ASP A 54 -7.38 3.68 -2.57
N LYS A 55 -8.35 2.96 -1.96
CA LYS A 55 -8.94 3.28 -0.66
C LYS A 55 -9.29 2.01 0.10
N VAL A 56 -8.47 1.70 1.09
CA VAL A 56 -8.78 0.71 2.15
C VAL A 56 -8.86 1.41 3.49
N ARG A 57 -9.44 0.74 4.48
CA ARG A 57 -9.48 1.19 5.87
C ARG A 57 -8.73 0.20 6.73
N GLU A 58 -7.79 0.69 7.53
CA GLU A 58 -7.10 -0.14 8.51
C GLU A 58 -8.07 -0.52 9.63
N LYS A 59 -8.12 -1.81 9.99
CA LYS A 59 -9.08 -2.31 10.96
C LYS A 59 -8.80 -1.82 12.38
N SER A 60 -7.53 -1.62 12.72
CA SER A 60 -7.06 -1.32 14.08
C SER A 60 -7.45 0.10 14.55
N ASN A 61 -7.25 1.10 13.69
CA ASN A 61 -7.38 2.53 14.03
C ASN A 61 -8.33 3.28 13.09
N LYS A 62 -8.91 2.61 12.09
CA LYS A 62 -9.85 3.14 11.10
C LYS A 62 -9.29 4.22 10.18
N LYS A 63 -7.97 4.40 10.11
CA LYS A 63 -7.31 5.27 9.13
C LYS A 63 -7.56 4.77 7.71
N LEU A 64 -7.60 5.70 6.77
CA LEU A 64 -7.71 5.41 5.35
C LEU A 64 -6.32 5.31 4.73
N CYS A 65 -6.14 4.30 3.88
CA CYS A 65 -4.86 4.04 3.24
C CYS A 65 -5.05 3.82 1.74
N SER A 66 -4.06 4.26 0.96
CA SER A 66 -3.78 3.69 -0.36
C SER A 66 -2.83 2.52 -0.14
N PHE A 67 -3.28 1.31 -0.46
CA PHE A 67 -2.57 0.07 -0.13
C PHE A 67 -1.99 -0.55 -1.40
N ILE A 68 -0.69 -0.76 -1.41
CA ILE A 68 0.04 -1.41 -2.50
C ILE A 68 0.59 -2.74 -1.99
N ASN A 69 0.30 -3.83 -2.69
CA ASN A 69 0.84 -5.14 -2.36
C ASN A 69 1.59 -5.72 -3.56
N PHE A 70 2.88 -6.00 -3.38
CA PHE A 70 3.70 -6.67 -4.40
C PHE A 70 3.66 -8.16 -4.18
N ALA A 71 3.61 -8.98 -5.23
CA ALA A 71 3.61 -10.44 -5.11
C ALA A 71 4.87 -10.97 -4.39
N SER A 72 6.01 -10.33 -4.64
CA SER A 72 7.30 -10.67 -4.03
C SER A 72 8.31 -9.53 -4.16
N LYS A 73 9.46 -9.64 -3.48
CA LYS A 73 10.60 -8.71 -3.71
C LYS A 73 11.11 -8.75 -5.16
N ASN A 74 10.99 -9.89 -5.85
CA ASN A 74 11.43 -10.02 -7.24
C ASN A 74 10.49 -9.26 -8.19
N SER A 75 9.21 -9.12 -7.83
CA SER A 75 8.22 -8.34 -8.58
C SER A 75 8.41 -6.83 -8.44
N MET A 76 9.19 -6.35 -7.45
CA MET A 76 9.51 -4.92 -7.24
C MET A 76 10.58 -4.39 -8.22
N ARG A 77 10.39 -4.68 -9.51
CA ARG A 77 11.18 -4.11 -10.61
C ARG A 77 10.84 -2.62 -10.73
N MET A 78 11.79 -1.78 -11.11
CA MET A 78 11.60 -0.32 -11.11
C MET A 78 10.36 0.11 -11.91
N GLY A 79 10.12 -0.48 -13.09
CA GLY A 79 8.92 -0.19 -13.88
C GLY A 79 7.61 -0.50 -13.15
N VAL A 80 7.54 -1.61 -12.40
CA VAL A 80 6.36 -1.98 -11.59
C VAL A 80 6.21 -1.02 -10.42
N CYS A 81 7.30 -0.68 -9.72
CA CYS A 81 7.26 0.30 -8.63
C CYS A 81 6.73 1.67 -9.11
N CYS A 82 7.17 2.14 -10.28
CA CYS A 82 6.68 3.39 -10.86
C CYS A 82 5.21 3.31 -11.27
N HIS A 83 4.78 2.17 -11.82
CA HIS A 83 3.39 1.94 -12.21
C HIS A 83 2.45 2.00 -10.99
N GLU A 84 2.77 1.27 -9.92
CA GLU A 84 1.96 1.31 -8.69
C GLU A 84 2.03 2.69 -8.00
N ALA A 85 3.18 3.38 -8.07
CA ALA A 85 3.28 4.74 -7.55
C ALA A 85 2.33 5.71 -8.28
N SER A 86 2.15 5.54 -9.60
CA SER A 86 1.19 6.31 -10.39
C SER A 86 -0.24 6.07 -9.91
N HIS A 87 -0.66 4.81 -9.76
CA HIS A 87 -2.01 4.50 -9.27
C HIS A 87 -2.28 5.05 -7.88
N ALA A 88 -1.31 4.97 -6.96
CA ALA A 88 -1.45 5.56 -5.64
C ALA A 88 -1.48 7.10 -5.68
N CYS A 89 -0.78 7.73 -6.63
CA CYS A 89 -0.85 9.17 -6.88
C CYS A 89 -2.27 9.57 -7.26
N ASP A 90 -2.82 8.95 -8.31
CA ASP A 90 -4.19 9.18 -8.78
C ASP A 90 -5.23 9.01 -7.65
N ALA A 91 -5.04 7.97 -6.83
CA ALA A 91 -5.91 7.68 -5.71
C ALA A 91 -5.89 8.79 -4.64
N ILE A 92 -4.71 9.31 -4.30
CA ILE A 92 -4.54 10.38 -3.31
C ILE A 92 -5.07 11.71 -3.85
N GLU A 93 -4.76 12.06 -5.10
CA GLU A 93 -5.23 13.29 -5.75
C GLU A 93 -6.75 13.30 -5.89
N GLY A 94 -7.33 12.19 -6.35
CA GLY A 94 -8.77 12.00 -6.41
C GLY A 94 -9.45 12.06 -5.04
N ALA A 95 -8.72 11.81 -3.93
CA ALA A 95 -9.25 11.96 -2.58
C ALA A 95 -9.53 13.41 -2.19
N ILE A 96 -8.77 14.34 -2.76
CA ILE A 96 -8.82 15.77 -2.45
C ILE A 96 -9.39 16.59 -3.62
N GLY A 97 -9.77 15.93 -4.72
CA GLY A 97 -10.28 16.60 -5.92
C GLY A 97 -9.22 17.41 -6.66
N MET A 98 -7.94 17.05 -6.52
CA MET A 98 -6.84 17.71 -7.22
C MET A 98 -6.79 17.25 -8.69
N GLU A 99 -6.54 18.18 -9.60
CA GLU A 99 -6.27 17.84 -11.00
C GLU A 99 -4.92 17.13 -11.10
N HIS A 100 -4.88 16.01 -11.83
CA HIS A 100 -3.66 15.25 -12.05
C HIS A 100 -2.74 15.97 -13.05
N GLY A 101 -1.48 16.11 -12.70
CA GLY A 101 -0.42 16.63 -13.56
C GLY A 101 0.42 17.74 -12.94
N GLY A 102 1.40 18.21 -13.72
CA GLY A 102 2.29 19.30 -13.31
C GLY A 102 3.23 18.94 -12.16
N GLU A 103 3.79 19.97 -11.52
CA GLU A 103 4.74 19.81 -10.42
C GLU A 103 4.14 19.12 -9.17
N PRO A 104 2.90 19.41 -8.73
CA PRO A 104 2.33 18.75 -7.54
C PRO A 104 2.30 17.23 -7.65
N SER A 105 1.83 16.70 -8.79
CA SER A 105 1.83 15.26 -9.06
C SER A 105 3.25 14.69 -9.14
N ALA A 106 4.20 15.42 -9.72
CA ALA A 106 5.60 15.00 -9.80
C ALA A 106 6.24 14.85 -8.40
N TYR A 107 5.93 15.75 -7.46
CA TYR A 107 6.39 15.62 -6.07
C TYR A 107 5.70 14.47 -5.34
N LEU A 108 4.39 14.33 -5.51
CA LEU A 108 3.63 13.27 -4.85
C LEU A 108 4.07 11.88 -5.34
N ILE A 109 4.17 11.65 -6.65
CA ILE A 109 4.63 10.37 -7.21
C ILE A 109 6.07 10.07 -6.78
N GLY A 110 6.95 11.09 -6.72
CA GLY A 110 8.32 10.94 -6.23
C GLY A 110 8.37 10.49 -4.76
N TRP A 111 7.51 11.08 -3.91
CA TRP A 111 7.38 10.66 -2.51
C TRP A 111 6.86 9.21 -2.39
N ILE A 112 5.84 8.83 -3.16
CA ILE A 112 5.28 7.47 -3.17
C ILE A 112 6.34 6.45 -3.63
N ALA A 113 7.02 6.72 -4.75
CA ALA A 113 8.08 5.87 -5.27
C ALA A 113 9.23 5.69 -4.26
N SER A 114 9.60 6.77 -3.56
CA SER A 114 10.57 6.71 -2.46
C SER A 114 10.12 5.77 -1.34
N CYS A 115 8.85 5.84 -0.94
CA CYS A 115 8.27 4.97 0.10
C CYS A 115 8.23 3.49 -0.33
N ILE A 116 7.86 3.20 -1.59
CA ILE A 116 7.92 1.84 -2.15
C ILE A 116 9.36 1.31 -2.11
N ASN A 117 10.35 2.12 -2.50
CA ASN A 117 11.75 1.71 -2.46
C ASN A 117 12.26 1.51 -1.03
N LYS A 118 11.86 2.36 -0.09
CA LYS A 118 12.15 2.18 1.35
C LYS A 118 11.58 0.85 1.85
N ALA A 119 10.34 0.49 1.50
CA ALA A 119 9.74 -0.79 1.85
C ALA A 119 10.51 -1.98 1.24
N ARG A 120 10.95 -1.87 -0.02
CA ARG A 120 11.81 -2.87 -0.70
C ARG A 120 13.10 -3.12 0.08
N LEU A 121 13.71 -2.06 0.58
CA LEU A 121 14.95 -2.06 1.35
C LEU A 121 14.74 -2.42 2.84
N GLY A 122 13.49 -2.50 3.31
CA GLY A 122 13.15 -2.79 4.70
C GLY A 122 13.27 -1.60 5.65
N ILE A 123 13.12 -0.38 5.11
CA ILE A 123 13.21 0.88 5.84
C ILE A 123 11.80 1.45 6.02
N GLY A 124 11.41 1.82 7.24
CA GLY A 124 10.11 2.45 7.52
C GLY A 124 9.43 1.89 8.76
N ASN A 125 8.22 2.36 9.05
CA ASN A 125 7.41 1.82 10.14
C ASN A 125 6.78 0.49 9.70
N PHE A 126 7.29 -0.64 10.19
CA PHE A 126 6.78 -1.96 9.86
C PHE A 126 5.72 -2.43 10.86
N VAL A 127 4.51 -2.67 10.37
CA VAL A 127 3.40 -3.24 11.14
C VAL A 127 3.39 -4.75 10.96
N GLU A 128 3.78 -5.47 12.01
CA GLU A 128 3.82 -6.93 12.02
C GLU A 128 2.42 -7.53 12.28
N ILE A 129 2.01 -8.47 11.44
CA ILE A 129 0.81 -9.28 11.62
C ILE A 129 1.15 -10.36 12.64
N LYS A 130 0.53 -10.27 13.82
CA LYS A 130 0.61 -11.32 14.82
C LYS A 130 -0.51 -12.32 14.55
N ASP A 131 -0.15 -13.54 14.18
CA ASP A 131 -1.10 -14.65 14.30
C ASP A 131 -1.42 -14.78 15.79
N LYS A 132 -2.71 -14.88 16.15
CA LYS A 132 -3.06 -15.20 17.54
C LYS A 132 -2.42 -16.56 17.83
N GLU A 133 -1.59 -16.64 18.87
CA GLU A 133 -1.16 -17.93 19.41
C GLU A 133 -2.41 -18.79 19.58
N GLU A 134 -2.44 -19.93 18.88
CA GLU A 134 -3.39 -21.00 19.19
C GLU A 134 -3.16 -21.34 20.67
N LYS A 135 -4.13 -20.96 21.51
CA LYS A 135 -4.18 -21.38 22.90
C LYS A 135 -4.55 -22.85 23.00
#